data_AF-A0A9W4SMP5-F1
#
_entry.id   AF-A0A9W4SMP5-F1
#
_cell.length_a   1.000
_cell.length_b   1.000
_cell.length_c   1.000
_cell.angle_alpha   90.00
_cell.angle_beta   90.00
_cell.angle_gamma   90.00
#
_symmetry.space_group_name_H-M   'P 1'
#
loop_
_entity.id
_entity.type
_entity.pdbx_description
1 polymer ?
#
loop_
_entity_poly.entity_id
_entity_poly.type
_entity_poly.pdbx_seq_one_letter_code
_entity_poly.pdbx_strand_id
1 'polypeptide(L)'
;MATLQEILNNKYSSNKGTEEIRLENQGSPTGALDLKEYVNLKQLHLFGNGIDSENYLKIIQSIPNKDKIIQFGLGGNKISDPRFDYVGANFPNLEWLSIGNISDDTSMKGLEKLKKLKELYVGAGEKKFKDMEYLPISLTSYNDVKTEGDFFKGLKTEAYKREATARKPYTELNKYLVDNYGKIVNDPFLLTFKDTRTLEEKITALEKGKADLATERDTLKTDNAKKDTALAEKDNTISNLNQQIAKATTVDEEKLKLLQNELTKKNELIAQLNQYKEEILKTKRVNVKKELTLFYQRIGLDDDPLKKKYNGDFISIINEKLTLDNEENMKKAFKVVACICATEKAQDKENNSFYLDIIAKRQEYKKEFDGLIGKYKQTKKTIEVRGLTGQSTVSLSAKDLAEERTIFQISKKEGIKEKFKGYLDLLKKEYPGTKEAIEKIENEQEVKENFENYSDGTNTED
;
A
#
# COMPACT_ATOMS: atom_id res chain seq x y z
N MET A 1 -1.12 -11.47 -18.21
CA MET A 1 -0.82 -10.64 -19.40
C MET A 1 0.31 -9.70 -19.01
N ALA A 2 1.26 -9.46 -19.92
CA ALA A 2 2.29 -8.46 -19.65
C ALA A 2 1.66 -7.06 -19.54
N THR A 3 2.19 -6.22 -18.66
CA THR A 3 1.78 -4.81 -18.59
C THR A 3 2.35 -4.02 -19.76
N LEU A 4 1.74 -2.88 -20.10
CA LEU A 4 2.23 -2.05 -21.21
C LEU A 4 3.65 -1.53 -20.91
N GLN A 5 3.98 -1.33 -19.62
CA GLN A 5 5.32 -0.98 -19.15
C GLN A 5 6.34 -2.11 -19.32
N GLU A 6 5.97 -3.35 -19.03
CA GLU A 6 6.85 -4.51 -19.26
C GLU A 6 7.18 -4.65 -20.75
N ILE A 7 6.19 -4.47 -21.62
CA ILE A 7 6.39 -4.51 -23.08
C ILE A 7 7.32 -3.38 -23.53
N LEU A 8 7.11 -2.16 -23.03
CA LEU A 8 8.02 -1.03 -23.28
C LEU A 8 9.44 -1.36 -22.84
N ASN A 9 9.62 -1.85 -21.61
CA ASN A 9 10.94 -2.17 -21.06
C ASN A 9 11.62 -3.28 -21.87
N ASN A 10 10.88 -4.32 -22.27
CA ASN A 10 11.43 -5.39 -23.09
C ASN A 10 11.89 -4.90 -24.47
N LYS A 11 11.18 -3.95 -25.07
CA LYS A 11 11.47 -3.45 -26.42
C LYS A 11 12.46 -2.27 -26.46
N TYR A 12 12.50 -1.45 -25.41
CA TYR A 12 13.22 -0.17 -25.38
C TYR A 12 14.10 0.07 -24.14
N SER A 13 14.34 -0.94 -23.29
CA SER A 13 15.16 -0.78 -22.06
C SER A 13 16.56 -0.20 -22.32
N SER A 14 17.21 -0.59 -23.41
CA SER A 14 18.54 -0.11 -23.78
C SER A 14 18.55 1.20 -24.58
N ASN A 15 17.39 1.70 -25.01
CA ASN A 15 17.29 2.86 -25.91
C ASN A 15 16.34 3.94 -25.38
N LYS A 16 16.71 4.53 -24.25
CA LYS A 16 16.01 5.69 -23.67
C LYS A 16 16.17 6.97 -24.51
N GLY A 17 17.12 6.98 -25.44
CA GLY A 17 17.32 8.05 -26.42
C GLY A 17 16.39 7.98 -27.63
N THR A 18 15.48 7.01 -27.72
CA THR A 18 14.58 6.86 -28.88
C THR A 18 13.69 8.09 -29.08
N GLU A 19 13.50 8.48 -30.33
CA GLU A 19 12.57 9.55 -30.72
C GLU A 19 11.16 9.02 -31.03
N GLU A 20 11.01 7.70 -31.10
CA GLU A 20 9.78 7.04 -31.51
C GLU A 20 9.51 5.79 -30.68
N ILE A 21 8.27 5.67 -30.20
CA ILE A 21 7.76 4.47 -29.53
C ILE A 21 6.53 3.99 -30.28
N ARG A 22 6.58 2.74 -30.78
CA ARG A 22 5.45 2.05 -31.41
C ARG A 22 5.15 0.76 -30.68
N LEU A 23 4.01 0.73 -30.00
CA LEU A 23 3.48 -0.41 -29.26
C LEU A 23 2.03 -0.64 -29.65
N GLU A 24 1.77 -1.06 -30.88
CA GLU A 24 0.40 -1.20 -31.42
C GLU A 24 -0.14 -2.61 -31.18
N ASN A 25 -1.44 -2.74 -30.87
CA ASN A 25 -2.18 -4.01 -30.78
C ASN A 25 -1.56 -5.05 -29.83
N GLN A 26 -1.10 -4.63 -28.65
CA GLN A 26 -0.38 -5.50 -27.70
C GLN A 26 -1.29 -6.41 -26.85
N GLY A 27 -2.50 -6.71 -27.30
CA GLY A 27 -3.42 -7.63 -26.60
C GLY A 27 -4.09 -7.06 -25.36
N SER A 28 -4.42 -5.76 -25.36
CA SER A 28 -5.03 -5.05 -24.21
C SER A 28 -4.23 -5.15 -22.91
N PRO A 29 -2.95 -4.77 -22.90
CA PRO A 29 -2.13 -4.84 -21.70
C PRO A 29 -2.66 -3.91 -20.61
N THR A 30 -2.54 -4.32 -19.35
CA THR A 30 -3.01 -3.53 -18.20
C THR A 30 -1.98 -2.47 -17.78
N GLY A 31 -2.45 -1.36 -17.20
CA GLY A 31 -1.64 -0.34 -16.55
C GLY A 31 -1.23 0.82 -17.46
N ALA A 32 -0.84 1.93 -16.82
CA ALA A 32 -0.27 3.09 -17.49
C ALA A 32 1.21 2.88 -17.83
N LEU A 33 1.68 3.59 -18.85
CA LEU A 33 3.07 3.61 -19.28
C LEU A 33 3.75 4.89 -18.75
N ASP A 34 4.89 4.73 -18.09
CA ASP A 34 5.72 5.80 -17.55
C ASP A 34 6.81 6.18 -18.57
N LEU A 35 6.68 7.38 -19.16
CA LEU A 35 7.55 7.90 -20.20
C LEU A 35 8.64 8.86 -19.69
N LYS A 36 8.82 9.00 -18.37
CA LYS A 36 9.72 10.02 -17.80
C LYS A 36 11.18 9.92 -18.26
N GLU A 37 11.62 8.73 -18.66
CA GLU A 37 12.99 8.47 -19.10
C GLU A 37 13.23 8.74 -20.60
N TYR A 38 12.16 9.01 -21.39
CA TYR A 38 12.22 9.15 -22.85
C TYR A 38 12.26 10.62 -23.27
N VAL A 39 13.31 11.33 -22.89
CA VAL A 39 13.47 12.79 -23.06
C VAL A 39 13.57 13.28 -24.51
N ASN A 40 13.81 12.37 -25.45
CA ASN A 40 13.91 12.68 -26.89
C ASN A 40 12.68 12.25 -27.68
N LEU A 41 11.64 11.73 -27.02
CA LEU A 41 10.44 11.25 -27.69
C LEU A 41 9.77 12.37 -28.50
N LYS A 42 9.50 12.07 -29.77
CA LYS A 42 8.80 12.93 -30.74
C LYS A 42 7.50 12.28 -31.22
N GLN A 43 7.44 10.95 -31.28
CA GLN A 43 6.30 10.20 -31.81
C GLN A 43 5.91 9.08 -30.85
N LEU A 44 4.63 8.98 -30.50
CA LEU A 44 4.10 7.95 -29.62
C LEU A 44 2.85 7.29 -30.23
N HIS A 45 2.98 6.00 -30.54
CA HIS A 45 1.96 5.20 -31.21
C HIS A 45 1.58 4.03 -30.30
N LEU A 46 0.35 4.06 -29.80
CA LEU A 46 -0.24 3.14 -28.84
C LEU A 46 -1.62 2.65 -29.31
N PHE A 47 -1.77 2.40 -30.62
CA PHE A 47 -3.03 1.93 -31.21
C PHE A 47 -3.51 0.61 -30.62
N GLY A 48 -4.81 0.45 -30.40
CA GLY A 48 -5.42 -0.86 -30.14
C GLY A 48 -4.99 -1.54 -28.84
N ASN A 49 -4.61 -0.80 -27.81
CA ASN A 49 -4.14 -1.36 -26.54
C ASN A 49 -5.19 -1.36 -25.42
N GLY A 50 -6.43 -0.99 -25.72
CA GLY A 50 -7.49 -0.95 -24.71
C GLY A 50 -7.26 0.06 -23.59
N ILE A 51 -6.44 1.09 -23.82
CA ILE A 51 -6.12 2.15 -22.85
C ILE A 51 -7.39 2.93 -22.52
N ASP A 52 -7.75 3.02 -21.23
CA ASP A 52 -8.86 3.85 -20.75
C ASP A 52 -8.44 5.31 -20.52
N SER A 53 -9.39 6.19 -20.22
CA SER A 53 -9.11 7.62 -19.98
C SER A 53 -8.17 7.88 -18.80
N GLU A 54 -8.21 7.06 -17.74
CA GLU A 54 -7.34 7.24 -16.57
C GLU A 54 -5.87 6.94 -16.94
N ASN A 55 -5.63 5.81 -17.61
CA ASN A 55 -4.31 5.42 -18.04
C ASN A 55 -3.80 6.32 -19.17
N TYR A 56 -4.66 6.75 -20.09
CA TYR A 56 -4.35 7.76 -21.11
C TYR A 56 -3.79 9.04 -20.48
N LEU A 57 -4.48 9.60 -19.47
CA LEU A 57 -4.06 10.83 -18.81
C LEU A 57 -2.71 10.66 -18.11
N LYS A 58 -2.50 9.53 -17.41
CA LYS A 58 -1.22 9.21 -16.76
C LYS A 58 -0.08 9.11 -17.78
N ILE A 59 -0.32 8.46 -18.93
CA ILE A 59 0.66 8.32 -20.01
C ILE A 59 1.08 9.69 -20.53
N ILE A 60 0.13 10.53 -20.94
CA ILE A 60 0.47 11.85 -21.51
C ILE A 60 1.10 12.77 -20.47
N GLN A 61 0.75 12.65 -19.19
CA GLN A 61 1.35 13.43 -18.10
C GLN A 61 2.81 13.05 -17.85
N SER A 62 3.15 11.76 -17.97
CA SER A 62 4.51 11.24 -17.72
C SER A 62 5.56 11.66 -18.75
N ILE A 63 5.15 12.19 -19.91
CA ILE A 63 6.07 12.65 -20.96
C ILE A 63 6.83 13.90 -20.45
N PRO A 64 8.18 13.89 -20.38
CA PRO A 64 8.94 15.00 -19.81
C PRO A 64 8.97 16.24 -20.72
N ASN A 65 9.30 16.07 -22.00
CA ASN A 65 9.47 17.17 -22.97
C ASN A 65 8.30 17.23 -23.96
N LYS A 66 7.14 17.63 -23.46
CA LYS A 66 5.87 17.60 -24.22
C LYS A 66 5.89 18.50 -25.46
N ASP A 67 6.69 19.55 -25.46
CA ASP A 67 6.94 20.42 -26.60
C ASP A 67 7.69 19.73 -27.75
N LYS A 68 8.40 18.62 -27.52
CA LYS A 68 9.07 17.86 -28.59
C LYS A 68 8.14 16.91 -29.33
N ILE A 69 6.97 16.61 -28.77
CA ILE A 69 6.03 15.66 -29.38
C ILE A 69 5.35 16.31 -30.59
N ILE A 70 5.41 15.59 -31.70
CA ILE A 70 4.84 15.98 -32.99
C ILE A 70 3.70 15.05 -33.42
N GLN A 71 3.68 13.79 -32.95
CA GLN A 71 2.67 12.80 -33.34
C GLN A 71 2.16 11.98 -32.15
N PHE A 72 0.83 11.86 -32.07
CA PHE A 72 0.13 10.99 -31.13
C PHE A 72 -0.84 10.05 -31.83
N GLY A 73 -0.58 8.75 -31.72
CA GLY A 73 -1.43 7.68 -32.24
C GLY A 73 -2.07 6.86 -31.14
N LEU A 74 -3.34 7.08 -30.85
CA LEU A 74 -4.12 6.45 -29.78
C LEU A 74 -5.45 5.88 -30.28
N GLY A 75 -5.62 5.70 -31.60
CA GLY A 75 -6.79 5.06 -32.19
C GLY A 75 -7.04 3.63 -31.66
N GLY A 76 -8.30 3.22 -31.61
CA GLY A 76 -8.66 1.86 -31.16
C GLY A 76 -8.49 1.59 -29.66
N ASN A 77 -8.37 2.63 -28.83
CA ASN A 77 -8.38 2.51 -27.37
C ASN A 77 -9.78 2.73 -26.78
N LYS A 78 -9.89 2.75 -25.44
CA LYS A 78 -11.13 2.95 -24.67
C LYS A 78 -11.16 4.33 -23.99
N ILE A 79 -10.68 5.35 -24.70
CA ILE A 79 -10.58 6.71 -24.19
C ILE A 79 -11.94 7.39 -24.40
N SER A 80 -12.71 7.58 -23.34
CA SER A 80 -14.02 8.26 -23.41
C SER A 80 -13.91 9.77 -23.23
N ASP A 81 -12.92 10.21 -22.45
CA ASP A 81 -12.55 11.60 -22.23
C ASP A 81 -11.09 11.82 -22.67
N PRO A 82 -10.85 12.49 -23.81
CA PRO A 82 -9.52 12.75 -24.33
C PRO A 82 -8.88 14.02 -23.75
N ARG A 83 -9.56 14.79 -22.87
CA ARG A 83 -8.99 15.98 -22.21
C ARG A 83 -8.27 16.94 -23.17
N PHE A 84 -8.94 17.34 -24.25
CA PHE A 84 -8.35 18.18 -25.29
C PHE A 84 -7.87 19.55 -24.77
N ASP A 85 -8.42 20.04 -23.65
CA ASP A 85 -7.94 21.21 -22.91
C ASP A 85 -6.50 21.04 -22.42
N TYR A 86 -6.19 19.87 -21.83
CA TYR A 86 -4.86 19.49 -21.39
C TYR A 86 -3.94 19.27 -22.58
N VAL A 87 -4.39 18.54 -23.61
CA VAL A 87 -3.58 18.28 -24.81
C VAL A 87 -3.18 19.60 -25.47
N GLY A 88 -4.15 20.48 -25.70
CA GLY A 88 -3.94 21.80 -26.31
C GLY A 88 -2.98 22.69 -25.53
N ALA A 89 -2.98 22.62 -24.20
CA ALA A 89 -2.12 23.43 -23.36
C ALA A 89 -0.67 22.91 -23.28
N ASN A 90 -0.45 21.61 -23.45
CA ASN A 90 0.83 20.97 -23.12
C ASN A 90 1.63 20.48 -24.34
N PHE A 91 1.00 20.28 -25.51
CA PHE A 91 1.66 19.77 -26.71
C PHE A 91 1.65 20.79 -27.87
N PRO A 92 2.29 21.96 -27.71
CA PRO A 92 2.16 23.09 -28.65
C PRO A 92 2.67 22.79 -30.06
N ASN A 93 3.50 21.76 -30.23
CA ASN A 93 4.10 21.37 -31.50
C ASN A 93 3.44 20.13 -32.15
N LEU A 94 2.32 19.65 -31.61
CA LEU A 94 1.62 18.50 -32.15
C LEU A 94 1.09 18.78 -33.56
N GLU A 95 1.49 17.96 -34.53
CA GLU A 95 1.07 18.07 -35.93
C GLU A 95 0.06 17.00 -36.33
N TRP A 96 0.10 15.84 -35.67
CA TRP A 96 -0.80 14.72 -35.94
C TRP A 96 -1.36 14.14 -34.64
N LEU A 97 -2.69 14.05 -34.56
CA LEU A 97 -3.40 13.51 -33.41
C LEU A 97 -4.45 12.50 -33.87
N SER A 98 -4.34 11.27 -33.39
CA SER A 98 -5.34 10.23 -33.56
C SER A 98 -5.82 9.71 -32.21
N ILE A 99 -7.09 9.93 -31.88
CA ILE A 99 -7.77 9.38 -30.70
C ILE A 99 -9.12 8.83 -31.16
N GLY A 100 -9.20 7.52 -31.38
CA GLY A 100 -10.43 6.88 -31.86
C GLY A 100 -11.40 6.51 -30.73
N ASN A 101 -12.64 6.22 -31.09
CA ASN A 101 -13.71 5.72 -30.22
C ASN A 101 -14.13 6.67 -29.08
N ILE A 102 -14.01 7.99 -29.27
CA ILE A 102 -14.58 8.98 -28.35
C ILE A 102 -16.10 9.14 -28.59
N SER A 103 -16.81 9.67 -27.58
CA SER A 103 -18.25 9.94 -27.67
C SER A 103 -18.55 11.12 -28.59
N ASP A 104 -19.71 11.13 -29.24
CA ASP A 104 -20.15 12.25 -30.10
C ASP A 104 -20.37 13.55 -29.27
N ASP A 105 -20.62 13.41 -27.97
CA ASP A 105 -20.76 14.54 -27.02
C ASP A 105 -19.41 15.12 -26.55
N THR A 106 -18.28 14.53 -26.97
CA THR A 106 -16.96 15.03 -26.58
C THR A 106 -16.74 16.44 -27.12
N SER A 107 -16.45 17.37 -26.21
CA SER A 107 -16.12 18.76 -26.55
C SER A 107 -14.74 18.86 -27.19
N MET A 108 -14.63 19.57 -28.31
CA MET A 108 -13.37 19.85 -29.00
C MET A 108 -12.58 21.03 -28.41
N LYS A 109 -13.07 21.62 -27.31
CA LYS A 109 -12.43 22.75 -26.65
C LYS A 109 -11.02 22.39 -26.16
N GLY A 110 -10.07 23.27 -26.42
CA GLY A 110 -8.65 23.10 -26.17
C GLY A 110 -7.84 22.88 -27.44
N LEU A 111 -8.42 22.23 -28.47
CA LEU A 111 -7.74 21.98 -29.74
C LEU A 111 -7.35 23.27 -30.48
N GLU A 112 -8.00 24.40 -30.20
CA GLU A 112 -7.70 25.69 -30.82
C GLU A 112 -6.30 26.20 -30.46
N LYS A 113 -5.71 25.66 -29.39
CA LYS A 113 -4.36 25.97 -28.91
C LYS A 113 -3.28 25.24 -29.70
N LEU A 114 -3.62 24.14 -30.39
CA LEU A 114 -2.69 23.34 -31.20
C LEU A 114 -2.47 24.00 -32.58
N LYS A 115 -1.73 25.11 -32.60
CA LYS A 115 -1.54 25.94 -33.82
C LYS A 115 -0.79 25.24 -34.96
N LYS A 116 -0.19 24.07 -34.71
CA LYS A 116 0.52 23.27 -35.71
C LYS A 116 -0.21 21.99 -36.12
N LEU A 117 -1.37 21.69 -35.53
CA LEU A 117 -2.10 20.46 -35.83
C LEU A 117 -2.63 20.50 -37.26
N LYS A 118 -2.16 19.55 -38.09
CA LYS A 118 -2.53 19.40 -39.50
C LYS A 118 -3.54 18.28 -39.70
N GLU A 119 -3.46 17.23 -38.89
CA GLU A 119 -4.28 16.03 -39.04
C GLU A 119 -4.90 15.63 -37.70
N LEU A 120 -6.22 15.47 -37.71
CA LEU A 120 -6.99 15.05 -36.54
C LEU A 120 -7.87 13.84 -36.90
N TYR A 121 -7.73 12.79 -36.11
CA TYR A 121 -8.48 11.54 -36.27
C TYR A 121 -9.20 11.21 -34.97
N VAL A 122 -10.49 11.50 -34.89
CA VAL A 122 -11.30 11.35 -33.67
C VAL A 122 -12.39 10.27 -33.77
N GLY A 123 -12.42 9.51 -34.87
CA GLY A 123 -13.35 8.40 -35.03
C GLY A 123 -13.50 7.97 -36.49
N ALA A 124 -14.36 6.98 -36.71
CA ALA A 124 -14.75 6.59 -38.07
C ALA A 124 -15.88 7.50 -38.58
N GLY A 125 -15.74 7.98 -39.82
CA GLY A 125 -16.76 8.71 -40.55
C GLY A 125 -16.91 10.20 -40.20
N GLU A 126 -17.93 10.82 -40.78
CA GLU A 126 -18.26 12.25 -40.66
C GLU A 126 -19.03 12.57 -39.36
N LYS A 127 -18.49 12.15 -38.21
CA LYS A 127 -19.08 12.50 -36.92
C LYS A 127 -18.89 14.00 -36.64
N LYS A 128 -19.99 14.65 -36.24
CA LYS A 128 -19.98 16.01 -35.70
C LYS A 128 -19.88 15.91 -34.19
N PHE A 129 -18.78 16.42 -33.62
CA PHE A 129 -18.61 16.50 -32.18
C PHE A 129 -19.11 17.84 -31.65
N LYS A 130 -19.10 17.98 -30.32
CA LYS A 130 -19.46 19.23 -29.66
C LYS A 130 -18.33 20.26 -29.80
N ASP A 131 -18.72 21.52 -29.94
CA ASP A 131 -17.82 22.68 -29.97
C ASP A 131 -16.78 22.65 -31.14
N MET A 132 -17.20 22.22 -32.33
CA MET A 132 -16.34 22.10 -33.52
C MET A 132 -15.69 23.41 -33.97
N GLU A 133 -16.18 24.56 -33.53
CA GLU A 133 -15.52 25.86 -33.73
C GLU A 133 -14.12 25.98 -33.10
N TYR A 134 -13.76 25.08 -32.17
CA TYR A 134 -12.45 25.06 -31.51
C TYR A 134 -11.43 24.22 -32.30
N LEU A 135 -11.77 23.71 -33.48
CA LEU A 135 -10.76 23.10 -34.35
C LEU A 135 -9.70 24.14 -34.76
N PRO A 136 -8.41 23.76 -34.79
CA PRO A 136 -7.35 24.69 -35.11
C PRO A 136 -7.41 25.07 -36.60
N ILE A 137 -7.10 26.33 -36.89
CA ILE A 137 -7.09 26.88 -38.27
C ILE A 137 -6.06 26.15 -39.16
N SER A 138 -5.01 25.58 -38.56
CA SER A 138 -3.96 24.82 -39.23
C SER A 138 -4.43 23.45 -39.76
N LEU A 139 -5.63 22.99 -39.37
CA LEU A 139 -6.11 21.66 -39.71
C LEU A 139 -6.34 21.53 -41.23
N THR A 140 -5.68 20.53 -41.83
CA THR A 140 -5.77 20.20 -43.26
C THR A 140 -6.50 18.89 -43.53
N SER A 141 -6.61 18.01 -42.53
CA SER A 141 -7.33 16.73 -42.60
C SER A 141 -8.07 16.45 -41.29
N TYR A 142 -9.28 15.89 -41.39
CA TYR A 142 -10.12 15.49 -40.27
C TYR A 142 -10.83 14.17 -40.59
N ASN A 143 -10.59 13.11 -39.81
CA ASN A 143 -11.15 11.76 -40.05
C ASN A 143 -11.02 11.28 -41.51
N ASP A 144 -9.83 11.45 -42.10
CA ASP A 144 -9.53 11.17 -43.53
C ASP A 144 -10.29 12.02 -44.55
N VAL A 145 -11.14 12.95 -44.12
CA VAL A 145 -11.76 13.93 -44.99
C VAL A 145 -10.79 15.09 -45.18
N LYS A 146 -10.23 15.21 -46.39
CA LYS A 146 -9.42 16.36 -46.78
C LYS A 146 -10.27 17.64 -46.69
N THR A 147 -9.71 18.68 -46.09
CA THR A 147 -10.41 19.95 -45.80
C THR A 147 -10.75 20.82 -47.02
N GLU A 148 -10.56 20.31 -48.24
CA GLU A 148 -10.95 20.98 -49.48
C GLU A 148 -12.46 20.86 -49.78
N GLY A 149 -13.20 20.03 -49.03
CA GLY A 149 -14.65 19.87 -49.14
C GLY A 149 -15.49 20.96 -48.46
N ASP A 150 -16.73 21.15 -48.91
CA ASP A 150 -17.63 22.24 -48.49
C ASP A 150 -17.93 22.30 -46.98
N PHE A 151 -17.80 21.17 -46.26
CA PHE A 151 -17.93 21.10 -44.81
C PHE A 151 -16.96 22.05 -44.08
N PHE A 152 -15.69 22.11 -44.52
CA PHE A 152 -14.67 22.93 -43.89
C PHE A 152 -14.74 24.40 -44.29
N LYS A 153 -15.27 24.72 -45.48
CA LYS A 153 -15.54 26.10 -45.87
C LYS A 153 -16.55 26.74 -44.90
N GLY A 154 -17.57 26.01 -44.48
CA GLY A 154 -18.54 26.46 -43.47
C GLY A 154 -17.89 26.79 -42.12
N LEU A 155 -17.09 25.87 -41.58
CA LEU A 155 -16.41 26.03 -40.28
C LEU A 155 -15.35 27.14 -40.30
N LYS A 156 -14.54 27.24 -41.36
CA LYS A 156 -13.56 28.31 -41.52
C LYS A 156 -14.24 29.69 -41.60
N THR A 157 -15.41 29.76 -42.22
CA THR A 157 -16.17 31.02 -42.32
C THR A 157 -16.66 31.50 -40.95
N GLU A 158 -17.07 30.60 -40.05
CA GLU A 158 -17.46 30.98 -38.68
C GLU A 158 -16.26 31.39 -37.81
N ALA A 159 -15.12 30.69 -37.92
CA ALA A 159 -13.89 31.07 -37.23
C ALA A 159 -13.41 32.47 -37.69
N TYR A 160 -13.40 32.73 -39.00
CA TYR A 160 -13.09 34.04 -39.57
C TYR A 160 -14.07 35.13 -39.14
N LYS A 161 -15.37 34.82 -39.00
CA LYS A 161 -16.36 35.77 -38.48
C LYS A 161 -16.02 36.22 -37.06
N ARG A 162 -15.43 35.39 -36.20
CA ARG A 162 -15.01 35.80 -34.84
C ARG A 162 -13.84 36.79 -34.88
N GLU A 163 -12.81 36.53 -35.67
CA GLU A 163 -11.70 37.48 -35.87
C GLU A 163 -12.17 38.80 -36.48
N ALA A 164 -13.09 38.75 -37.45
CA ALA A 164 -13.68 39.94 -38.05
C ALA A 164 -14.57 40.73 -37.07
N THR A 165 -15.33 40.04 -36.21
CA THR A 165 -16.19 40.69 -35.20
C THR A 165 -15.37 41.36 -34.11
N ALA A 166 -14.19 40.83 -33.75
CA ALA A 166 -13.23 41.50 -32.88
C ALA A 166 -12.59 42.76 -33.52
N ARG A 167 -12.57 42.86 -34.86
CA ARG A 167 -12.05 44.02 -35.62
C ARG A 167 -13.09 45.07 -36.01
N LYS A 168 -14.38 44.86 -35.71
CA LYS A 168 -15.49 45.77 -36.09
C LYS A 168 -15.38 47.24 -35.63
N PRO A 169 -14.67 47.64 -34.55
CA PRO A 169 -14.62 49.07 -34.17
C PRO A 169 -13.96 49.99 -35.20
N TYR A 170 -13.10 49.45 -36.08
CA TYR A 170 -12.31 50.29 -37.00
C TYR A 170 -12.99 50.59 -38.33
N THR A 171 -13.94 49.77 -38.79
CA THR A 171 -14.53 49.92 -40.13
C THR A 171 -15.75 50.84 -40.14
N GLU A 172 -16.54 50.89 -39.06
CA GLU A 172 -17.68 51.82 -38.98
C GLU A 172 -17.25 53.28 -38.78
N LEU A 173 -16.13 53.52 -38.08
CA LEU A 173 -15.57 54.86 -37.90
C LEU A 173 -15.13 55.49 -39.23
N ASN A 174 -14.49 54.69 -40.10
CA ASN A 174 -14.08 55.16 -41.43
C ASN A 174 -15.27 55.42 -42.37
N LYS A 175 -16.35 54.62 -42.27
CA LYS A 175 -17.55 54.84 -43.07
C LYS A 175 -18.29 56.12 -42.65
N TYR A 176 -18.38 56.38 -41.34
CA TYR A 176 -18.98 57.60 -40.81
C TYR A 176 -18.23 58.88 -41.24
N LEU A 177 -16.90 58.84 -41.33
CA LEU A 177 -16.10 59.97 -41.78
C LEU A 177 -16.28 60.27 -43.27
N VAL A 178 -16.35 59.22 -44.12
CA VAL A 178 -16.54 59.38 -45.57
C VAL A 178 -17.94 59.87 -45.91
N ASP A 179 -18.97 59.31 -45.28
CA ASP A 179 -20.37 59.63 -45.58
C ASP A 179 -20.76 61.07 -45.15
N ASN A 180 -20.11 61.62 -44.12
CA ASN A 180 -20.42 62.95 -43.60
C ASN A 180 -19.54 64.08 -44.17
N TYR A 181 -18.29 63.82 -44.57
CA TYR A 181 -17.42 64.87 -45.12
C TYR A 181 -17.43 64.96 -46.65
N GLY A 182 -17.88 63.93 -47.37
CA GLY A 182 -17.87 63.91 -48.84
C GLY A 182 -18.96 64.75 -49.53
N LYS A 183 -19.98 65.24 -48.81
CA LYS A 183 -21.14 65.94 -49.40
C LYS A 183 -21.08 67.47 -49.38
N ILE A 184 -20.05 68.09 -48.82
CA ILE A 184 -20.00 69.56 -48.62
C ILE A 184 -19.39 70.31 -49.83
N VAL A 185 -18.90 69.63 -50.86
CA VAL A 185 -18.03 70.29 -51.86
C VAL A 185 -18.72 70.75 -53.15
N ASN A 186 -20.00 70.42 -53.42
CA ASN A 186 -20.61 70.72 -54.74
C ASN A 186 -22.03 71.30 -54.69
N ASP A 187 -22.22 72.48 -54.10
CA ASP A 187 -23.39 73.31 -54.46
C ASP A 187 -23.05 74.82 -54.38
N PRO A 188 -22.86 75.50 -55.52
CA PRO A 188 -22.47 76.90 -55.54
C PRO A 188 -23.68 77.79 -55.84
N PHE A 189 -24.72 77.85 -55.00
CA PHE A 189 -25.64 79.01 -54.95
C PHE A 189 -26.57 78.96 -53.73
N LEU A 190 -26.77 80.13 -53.10
CA LEU A 190 -27.72 80.48 -52.03
C LEU A 190 -27.24 80.31 -50.57
N LEU A 191 -26.41 81.25 -50.11
CA LEU A 191 -26.45 81.73 -48.73
C LEU A 191 -26.92 83.18 -48.76
N THR A 192 -28.17 83.42 -48.38
CA THR A 192 -28.67 84.77 -48.14
C THR A 192 -28.22 85.23 -46.75
N PHE A 193 -28.09 86.54 -46.53
CA PHE A 193 -27.53 87.17 -45.32
C PHE A 193 -28.14 86.75 -43.95
N LYS A 194 -29.19 85.92 -43.91
CA LYS A 194 -29.71 85.29 -42.69
C LYS A 194 -28.95 84.02 -42.29
N ASP A 195 -28.20 83.41 -43.21
CA ASP A 195 -27.53 82.14 -42.99
C ASP A 195 -26.10 82.28 -42.43
N THR A 196 -25.48 83.46 -42.55
CA THR A 196 -24.13 83.73 -42.02
C THR A 196 -24.09 83.69 -40.50
N ARG A 197 -25.10 84.23 -39.81
CA ARG A 197 -25.20 84.18 -38.34
C ARG A 197 -25.37 82.74 -37.83
N THR A 198 -26.17 81.95 -38.52
CA THR A 198 -26.38 80.52 -38.20
C THR A 198 -25.12 79.70 -38.48
N LEU A 199 -24.30 80.10 -39.46
CA LEU A 199 -23.02 79.48 -39.75
C LEU A 199 -21.96 79.84 -38.70
N GLU A 200 -21.89 81.11 -38.28
CA GLU A 200 -21.01 81.57 -37.20
C GLU A 200 -21.31 80.85 -35.89
N GLU A 201 -22.58 80.72 -35.50
CA GLU A 201 -22.99 79.98 -34.30
C GLU A 201 -22.59 78.50 -34.38
N LYS A 202 -22.71 77.86 -35.56
CA LYS A 202 -22.25 76.48 -35.79
C LYS A 202 -20.73 76.36 -35.73
N ILE A 203 -19.99 77.32 -36.29
CA ILE A 203 -18.52 77.35 -36.23
C ILE A 203 -18.07 77.47 -34.78
N THR A 204 -18.63 78.40 -34.01
CA THR A 204 -18.32 78.55 -32.57
C THR A 204 -18.67 77.29 -31.77
N ALA A 205 -19.80 76.63 -32.07
CA ALA A 205 -20.16 75.37 -31.42
C ALA A 205 -19.19 74.23 -31.77
N LEU A 206 -18.71 74.16 -33.02
CA LEU A 206 -17.71 73.18 -33.45
C LEU A 206 -16.34 73.45 -32.83
N GLU A 207 -15.93 74.71 -32.73
CA GLU A 207 -14.68 75.10 -32.06
C GLU A 207 -14.70 74.74 -30.57
N LYS A 208 -15.84 74.97 -29.90
CA LYS A 208 -16.05 74.52 -28.52
C LYS A 208 -16.00 73.00 -28.41
N GLY A 209 -16.72 72.27 -29.27
CA GLY A 209 -16.69 70.81 -29.29
C GLY A 209 -15.29 70.24 -29.53
N LYS A 210 -14.48 70.90 -30.38
CA LYS A 210 -13.08 70.54 -30.60
C LYS A 210 -12.22 70.74 -29.35
N ALA A 211 -12.44 71.81 -28.59
CA ALA A 211 -11.74 72.07 -27.34
C ALA A 211 -12.14 71.07 -26.22
N ASP A 212 -13.42 70.72 -26.14
CA ASP A 212 -13.94 69.73 -25.19
C ASP A 212 -13.35 68.34 -25.50
N LEU A 213 -13.35 67.93 -26.78
CA LEU A 213 -12.74 66.66 -27.22
C LEU A 213 -11.22 66.60 -26.99
N ALA A 214 -10.51 67.72 -27.15
CA ALA A 214 -9.09 67.79 -26.84
C ALA A 214 -8.85 67.54 -25.33
N THR A 215 -9.68 68.15 -24.48
CA THR A 215 -9.63 67.98 -23.02
C THR A 215 -9.92 66.52 -22.61
N GLU A 216 -10.95 65.92 -23.20
CA GLU A 216 -11.30 64.51 -22.94
C GLU A 216 -10.17 63.57 -23.37
N ARG A 217 -9.59 63.79 -24.56
CA ARG A 217 -8.45 63.01 -25.07
C ARG A 217 -7.24 63.10 -24.12
N ASP A 218 -6.91 64.29 -23.64
CA ASP A 218 -5.75 64.49 -22.77
C ASP A 218 -6.00 63.88 -21.36
N THR A 219 -7.25 63.88 -20.90
CA THR A 219 -7.67 63.16 -19.68
C THR A 219 -7.52 61.64 -19.85
N LEU A 220 -8.05 61.08 -20.93
CA LEU A 220 -7.95 59.65 -21.24
C LEU A 220 -6.48 59.20 -21.39
N LYS A 221 -5.64 60.03 -22.01
CA LYS A 221 -4.20 59.76 -22.11
C LYS A 221 -3.54 59.66 -20.73
N THR A 222 -3.92 60.55 -19.82
CA THR A 222 -3.43 60.56 -18.43
C THR A 222 -3.90 59.32 -17.67
N ASP A 223 -5.17 58.96 -17.81
CA ASP A 223 -5.72 57.78 -17.13
C ASP A 223 -5.15 56.47 -17.66
N ASN A 224 -4.89 56.38 -18.96
CA ASN A 224 -4.21 55.23 -19.55
C ASN A 224 -2.77 55.11 -19.03
N ALA A 225 -2.02 56.22 -18.95
CA ALA A 225 -0.67 56.19 -18.37
C ALA A 225 -0.67 55.71 -16.90
N LYS A 226 -1.67 56.10 -16.10
CA LYS A 226 -1.84 55.59 -14.73
C LYS A 226 -2.14 54.09 -14.71
N LYS A 227 -3.02 53.61 -15.59
CA LYS A 227 -3.33 52.17 -15.71
C LYS A 227 -2.12 51.36 -16.14
N ASP A 228 -1.34 51.85 -17.09
CA ASP A 228 -0.10 51.21 -17.56
C ASP A 228 0.92 51.11 -16.42
N THR A 229 1.06 52.17 -15.62
CA THR A 229 1.91 52.15 -14.42
C THR A 229 1.44 51.10 -13.40
N ALA A 230 0.13 51.06 -13.11
CA ALA A 230 -0.44 50.07 -12.19
C ALA A 230 -0.34 48.63 -12.70
N LEU A 231 -0.40 48.41 -14.02
CA LEU A 231 -0.17 47.10 -14.64
C LEU A 231 1.30 46.68 -14.48
N ALA A 232 2.25 47.58 -14.74
CA ALA A 232 3.67 47.30 -14.56
C ALA A 232 4.02 46.94 -13.11
N GLU A 233 3.41 47.60 -12.12
CA GLU A 233 3.57 47.25 -10.70
C GLU A 233 3.02 45.85 -10.37
N LYS A 234 1.87 45.48 -10.95
CA LYS A 234 1.30 44.14 -10.80
C LYS A 234 2.17 43.06 -11.46
N ASP A 235 2.71 43.32 -12.64
CA ASP A 235 3.60 42.39 -13.35
C ASP A 235 4.88 42.14 -12.54
N ASN A 236 5.45 43.19 -11.95
CA ASN A 236 6.59 43.08 -11.04
C ASN A 236 6.25 42.23 -9.80
N THR A 237 5.05 42.42 -9.23
CA THR A 237 4.57 41.64 -8.09
C THR A 237 4.41 40.16 -8.46
N ILE A 238 3.81 39.87 -9.61
CA ILE A 238 3.65 38.50 -10.13
C ILE A 238 5.01 37.84 -10.35
N SER A 239 5.96 38.57 -10.96
CA SER A 239 7.33 38.10 -11.17
C SER A 239 8.01 37.72 -9.85
N ASN A 240 7.91 38.57 -8.82
CA ASN A 240 8.46 38.30 -7.50
C ASN A 240 7.81 37.08 -6.83
N LEU A 241 6.48 36.95 -6.91
CA LEU A 241 5.76 35.79 -6.38
C LEU A 241 6.19 34.50 -7.09
N ASN A 242 6.32 34.52 -8.41
CA ASN A 242 6.78 33.36 -9.17
C ASN A 242 8.22 32.95 -8.78
N GLN A 243 9.11 33.89 -8.51
CA GLN A 243 10.44 33.59 -7.99
C GLN A 243 10.40 32.97 -6.58
N GLN A 244 9.51 33.43 -5.71
CA GLN A 244 9.32 32.83 -4.37
C GLN A 244 8.76 31.41 -4.47
N ILE A 245 7.78 31.19 -5.34
CA ILE A 245 7.21 29.85 -5.60
C ILE A 245 8.31 28.91 -6.11
N ALA A 246 9.11 29.35 -7.08
CA ALA A 246 10.22 28.54 -7.61
C ALA A 246 11.20 28.12 -6.50
N LYS A 247 11.58 29.04 -5.60
CA LYS A 247 12.45 28.73 -4.46
C LYS A 247 11.80 27.75 -3.48
N ALA A 248 10.52 27.90 -3.18
CA ALA A 248 9.79 26.98 -2.31
C ALA A 248 9.73 25.56 -2.91
N THR A 249 9.43 25.45 -4.21
CA THR A 249 9.39 24.17 -4.93
C THR A 249 10.74 23.46 -4.88
N THR A 250 11.85 24.17 -5.11
CA THR A 250 13.20 23.56 -5.04
C THR A 250 13.52 23.00 -3.66
N VAL A 251 13.10 23.67 -2.58
CA VAL A 251 13.31 23.19 -1.21
C VAL A 251 12.52 21.91 -0.94
N ASP A 252 11.28 21.82 -1.42
CA ASP A 252 10.45 20.64 -1.24
C ASP A 252 10.93 19.45 -2.08
N GLU A 253 11.47 19.70 -3.28
CA GLU A 253 12.13 18.68 -4.11
C GLU A 253 13.37 18.07 -3.42
N GLU A 254 14.20 18.90 -2.79
CA GLU A 254 15.36 18.44 -2.02
C GLU A 254 14.96 17.60 -0.80
N LYS A 255 13.93 18.03 -0.06
CA LYS A 255 13.38 17.25 1.07
C LYS A 255 12.82 15.91 0.61
N LEU A 256 12.10 15.88 -0.51
CA LEU A 256 11.55 14.65 -1.08
C LEU A 256 12.66 13.67 -1.45
N LYS A 257 13.75 14.16 -2.06
CA LYS A 257 14.92 13.34 -2.39
C LYS A 257 15.60 12.76 -1.14
N LEU A 258 15.68 13.55 -0.07
CA LEU A 258 16.24 13.09 1.21
C LEU A 258 15.39 11.98 1.83
N LEU A 259 14.06 12.15 1.86
CA LEU A 259 13.12 11.14 2.35
C LEU A 259 13.16 9.85 1.52
N GLN A 260 13.28 9.96 0.19
CA GLN A 260 13.44 8.79 -0.69
C GLN A 260 14.73 8.01 -0.37
N ASN A 261 15.84 8.71 -0.14
CA ASN A 261 17.10 8.07 0.24
C ASN A 261 16.99 7.36 1.60
N GLU A 262 16.31 7.96 2.58
CA GLU A 262 16.05 7.31 3.88
C GLU A 262 15.17 6.07 3.75
N LEU A 263 14.14 6.12 2.90
CA LEU A 263 13.25 4.98 2.64
C LEU A 263 14.03 3.81 2.02
N THR A 264 14.90 4.09 1.05
CA THR A 264 15.77 3.08 0.43
C THR A 264 16.67 2.41 1.46
N LYS A 265 17.34 3.18 2.33
CA LYS A 265 18.18 2.64 3.41
C LYS A 265 17.39 1.77 4.39
N LYS A 266 16.17 2.18 4.75
CA LYS A 266 15.29 1.38 5.62
C LYS A 266 14.87 0.06 4.96
N ASN A 267 14.59 0.06 3.67
CA ASN A 267 14.24 -1.15 2.92
C ASN A 267 15.44 -2.12 2.81
N GLU A 268 16.65 -1.60 2.61
CA GLU A 268 17.88 -2.40 2.64
C GLU A 268 18.08 -3.05 4.02
N LEU A 269 17.86 -2.30 5.10
CA LEU A 269 17.94 -2.84 6.46
C LEU A 269 16.89 -3.93 6.73
N ILE A 270 15.66 -3.76 6.26
CA ILE A 270 14.60 -4.78 6.36
C ILE A 270 15.02 -6.06 5.60
N ALA A 271 15.60 -5.92 4.41
CA ALA A 271 16.09 -7.07 3.65
C ALA A 271 17.21 -7.82 4.40
N GLN A 272 18.16 -7.09 4.99
CA GLN A 272 19.22 -7.68 5.82
C GLN A 272 18.66 -8.39 7.05
N LEU A 273 17.70 -7.78 7.75
CA LEU A 273 17.05 -8.40 8.91
C LEU A 273 16.30 -9.68 8.54
N ASN A 274 15.63 -9.71 7.38
CA ASN A 274 14.98 -10.92 6.89
C ASN A 274 15.99 -12.02 6.55
N GLN A 275 17.15 -11.67 5.98
CA GLN A 275 18.22 -12.63 5.75
C GLN A 275 18.73 -13.22 7.07
N TYR A 276 19.03 -12.39 8.07
CA TYR A 276 19.46 -12.86 9.39
C TYR A 276 18.40 -13.73 10.08
N LYS A 277 17.12 -13.38 9.94
CA LYS A 277 16.01 -14.20 10.45
C LYS A 277 16.04 -15.61 9.87
N GLU A 278 16.24 -15.75 8.56
CA GLU A 278 16.34 -17.05 7.89
C GLU A 278 17.58 -17.85 8.32
N GLU A 279 18.72 -17.19 8.50
CA GLU A 279 19.95 -17.84 9.00
C GLU A 279 19.78 -18.38 10.44
N ILE A 280 19.14 -17.60 11.32
CA ILE A 280 18.79 -18.03 12.67
C ILE A 280 17.82 -19.22 12.61
N LEU A 281 16.79 -19.13 11.77
CA LEU A 281 15.78 -20.17 11.62
C LEU A 281 16.42 -21.49 11.12
N LYS A 282 17.35 -21.41 10.17
CA LYS A 282 18.13 -22.55 9.68
C LYS A 282 18.91 -23.23 10.82
N THR A 283 19.57 -22.44 11.65
CA THR A 283 20.33 -22.94 12.82
C THR A 283 19.41 -23.59 13.84
N LYS A 284 18.27 -22.97 14.15
CA LYS A 284 17.26 -23.52 15.06
C LYS A 284 16.67 -24.83 14.54
N ARG A 285 16.35 -24.92 13.24
CA ARG A 285 15.87 -26.17 12.62
C ARG A 285 16.87 -27.31 12.80
N VAL A 286 18.18 -27.07 12.65
CA VAL A 286 19.22 -28.09 12.87
C VAL A 286 19.25 -28.52 14.35
N ASN A 287 19.21 -27.57 15.28
CA ASN A 287 19.24 -27.87 16.71
C ASN A 287 18.00 -28.67 17.17
N VAL A 288 16.79 -28.25 16.75
CA VAL A 288 15.54 -28.94 17.07
C VAL A 288 15.55 -30.36 16.52
N LYS A 289 16.02 -30.57 15.28
CA LYS A 289 16.17 -31.92 14.70
C LYS A 289 17.08 -32.78 15.55
N LYS A 290 18.28 -32.29 15.91
CA LYS A 290 19.23 -33.02 16.75
C LYS A 290 18.63 -33.40 18.11
N GLU A 291 17.95 -32.45 18.76
CA GLU A 291 17.29 -32.67 20.05
C GLU A 291 16.21 -33.76 19.97
N LEU A 292 15.34 -33.69 18.96
CA LEU A 292 14.27 -34.67 18.77
C LEU A 292 14.81 -36.06 18.38
N THR A 293 15.85 -36.13 17.54
CA THR A 293 16.51 -37.40 17.21
C THR A 293 17.07 -38.08 18.46
N LEU A 294 17.77 -37.33 19.32
CA LEU A 294 18.29 -37.87 20.59
C LEU A 294 17.16 -38.31 21.53
N PHE A 295 16.05 -37.55 21.56
CA PHE A 295 14.87 -37.91 22.33
C PHE A 295 14.24 -39.22 21.84
N TYR A 296 14.06 -39.39 20.53
CA TYR A 296 13.49 -40.60 19.93
C TYR A 296 14.36 -41.83 20.18
N GLN A 297 15.69 -41.70 20.05
CA GLN A 297 16.64 -42.74 20.40
C GLN A 297 16.53 -43.15 21.87
N ARG A 298 16.39 -42.18 22.78
CA ARG A 298 16.26 -42.45 24.22
C ARG A 298 15.01 -43.27 24.57
N ILE A 299 13.90 -43.07 23.86
CA ILE A 299 12.64 -43.79 24.09
C ILE A 299 12.49 -45.07 23.24
N GLY A 300 13.55 -45.50 22.55
CA GLY A 300 13.56 -46.75 21.78
C GLY A 300 12.75 -46.69 20.48
N LEU A 301 12.66 -45.51 19.87
CA LEU A 301 12.07 -45.29 18.55
C LEU A 301 13.18 -45.17 17.51
N ASP A 302 13.50 -46.32 16.91
CA ASP A 302 14.64 -46.51 16.00
C ASP A 302 14.33 -46.07 14.55
N ASP A 303 13.04 -46.11 14.18
CA ASP A 303 12.47 -45.59 12.93
C ASP A 303 11.63 -44.34 13.22
N ASP A 304 11.48 -43.45 12.24
CA ASP A 304 10.59 -42.29 12.32
C ASP A 304 9.13 -42.75 12.56
N PRO A 305 8.62 -42.68 13.80
CA PRO A 305 7.30 -43.21 14.15
C PRO A 305 6.20 -42.40 13.47
N LEU A 306 6.49 -41.13 13.19
CA LEU A 306 5.60 -40.21 12.51
C LEU A 306 5.43 -40.58 11.05
N LYS A 307 6.50 -41.05 10.40
CA LYS A 307 6.45 -41.48 9.00
C LYS A 307 5.50 -42.65 8.80
N LYS A 308 5.51 -43.62 9.72
CA LYS A 308 4.56 -44.75 9.70
C LYS A 308 3.12 -44.34 10.02
N LYS A 309 2.92 -43.44 11.00
CA LYS A 309 1.58 -43.15 11.54
C LYS A 309 0.84 -42.00 10.87
N TYR A 310 1.56 -40.96 10.45
CA TYR A 310 0.98 -39.72 9.91
C TYR A 310 1.40 -39.45 8.47
N ASN A 311 2.05 -40.41 7.81
CA ASN A 311 2.51 -40.33 6.43
C ASN A 311 3.38 -39.07 6.16
N GLY A 312 4.05 -38.58 7.19
CA GLY A 312 4.82 -37.34 7.18
C GLY A 312 6.17 -37.54 7.85
N ASP A 313 7.21 -37.02 7.22
CA ASP A 313 8.56 -36.95 7.78
C ASP A 313 8.64 -35.73 8.71
N PHE A 314 8.96 -35.95 9.99
CA PHE A 314 9.05 -34.87 10.97
C PHE A 314 10.10 -33.81 10.57
N ILE A 315 11.14 -34.22 9.85
CA ILE A 315 12.17 -33.31 9.31
C ILE A 315 11.54 -32.34 8.30
N SER A 316 10.65 -32.84 7.46
CA SER A 316 9.91 -32.03 6.48
C SER A 316 8.97 -31.05 7.19
N ILE A 317 8.24 -31.50 8.21
CA ILE A 317 7.34 -30.63 9.00
C ILE A 317 8.13 -29.54 9.74
N ILE A 318 9.29 -29.84 10.31
CA ILE A 318 10.16 -28.83 10.96
C ILE A 318 10.67 -27.81 9.92
N ASN A 319 11.04 -28.26 8.73
CA ASN A 319 11.49 -27.36 7.67
C ASN A 319 10.38 -26.42 7.21
N GLU A 320 9.15 -26.90 7.13
CA GLU A 320 8.02 -26.13 6.60
C GLU A 320 7.37 -25.23 7.65
N LYS A 321 7.15 -25.75 8.87
CA LYS A 321 6.27 -25.14 9.88
C LYS A 321 7.00 -24.51 11.06
N LEU A 322 8.29 -24.79 11.27
CA LEU A 322 9.04 -24.15 12.35
C LEU A 322 9.25 -22.67 12.04
N THR A 323 8.85 -21.84 12.99
CA THR A 323 9.07 -20.39 13.06
C THR A 323 9.84 -20.06 14.34
N LEU A 324 10.30 -18.82 14.49
CA LEU A 324 10.99 -18.40 15.71
C LEU A 324 10.06 -18.42 16.94
N ASP A 325 8.77 -18.12 16.74
CA ASP A 325 7.80 -17.93 17.83
C ASP A 325 7.17 -19.23 18.31
N ASN A 326 7.18 -20.28 17.48
CA ASN A 326 6.56 -21.56 17.80
C ASN A 326 7.55 -22.69 18.15
N GLU A 327 8.84 -22.38 18.32
CA GLU A 327 9.89 -23.38 18.52
C GLU A 327 9.54 -24.35 19.67
N GLU A 328 9.25 -23.81 20.85
CA GLU A 328 9.03 -24.60 22.06
C GLU A 328 7.74 -25.43 21.98
N ASN A 329 6.68 -24.85 21.42
CA ASN A 329 5.42 -25.54 21.21
C ASN A 329 5.58 -26.71 20.22
N MET A 330 6.37 -26.50 19.16
CA MET A 330 6.64 -27.53 18.16
C MET A 330 7.47 -28.68 18.76
N LYS A 331 8.49 -28.38 19.58
CA LYS A 331 9.25 -29.39 20.33
C LYS A 331 8.35 -30.23 21.23
N LYS A 332 7.48 -29.59 22.01
CA LYS A 332 6.53 -30.27 22.90
C LYS A 332 5.58 -31.18 22.13
N ALA A 333 5.02 -30.70 21.03
CA ALA A 333 4.12 -31.49 20.18
C ALA A 333 4.80 -32.76 19.64
N PHE A 334 6.02 -32.64 19.10
CA PHE A 334 6.77 -33.81 18.61
C PHE A 334 7.12 -34.80 19.74
N LYS A 335 7.53 -34.31 20.92
CA LYS A 335 7.79 -35.17 22.08
C LYS A 335 6.54 -35.93 22.53
N VAL A 336 5.38 -35.27 22.57
CA VAL A 336 4.09 -35.91 22.91
C VAL A 336 3.74 -37.00 21.90
N VAL A 337 3.83 -36.72 20.60
CA VAL A 337 3.53 -37.73 19.57
C VAL A 337 4.48 -38.91 19.66
N ALA A 338 5.76 -38.66 19.91
CA ALA A 338 6.73 -39.73 20.09
C ALA A 338 6.45 -40.60 21.34
N CYS A 339 6.03 -39.99 22.46
CA CYS A 339 5.56 -40.75 23.62
C CYS A 339 4.34 -41.62 23.30
N ILE A 340 3.38 -41.11 22.52
CA ILE A 340 2.21 -41.89 22.07
C ILE A 340 2.67 -43.09 21.23
N CYS A 341 3.54 -42.87 20.24
CA CYS A 341 4.05 -43.95 19.39
C CYS A 341 4.89 -44.98 20.17
N ALA A 342 5.69 -44.55 21.14
CA ALA A 342 6.43 -45.47 22.03
C ALA A 342 5.49 -46.33 22.87
N THR A 343 4.41 -45.73 23.39
CA THR A 343 3.38 -46.46 24.15
C THR A 343 2.68 -47.49 23.28
N GLU A 344 2.29 -47.13 22.06
CA GLU A 344 1.68 -48.06 21.10
C GLU A 344 2.64 -49.19 20.70
N LYS A 345 3.92 -48.89 20.41
CA LYS A 345 4.94 -49.91 20.14
C LYS A 345 5.14 -50.85 21.33
N ALA A 346 4.98 -50.36 22.57
CA ALA A 346 5.03 -51.17 23.77
C ALA A 346 3.77 -52.05 23.93
N GLN A 347 2.59 -51.56 23.56
CA GLN A 347 1.33 -52.31 23.54
C GLN A 347 1.26 -53.36 22.42
N ASP A 348 1.84 -53.09 21.25
CA ASP A 348 2.02 -54.12 20.22
C ASP A 348 2.96 -55.22 20.72
N LYS A 349 3.91 -54.84 21.58
CA LYS A 349 4.71 -55.74 22.40
C LYS A 349 4.01 -56.19 23.68
N GLU A 350 2.76 -55.83 24.02
CA GLU A 350 2.00 -56.46 25.11
C GLU A 350 1.43 -57.83 24.70
N ASN A 351 1.64 -58.28 23.46
CA ASN A 351 1.70 -59.71 23.15
C ASN A 351 3.06 -60.36 23.54
N ASN A 352 3.97 -59.61 24.19
CA ASN A 352 5.18 -60.11 24.82
C ASN A 352 4.88 -60.37 26.31
N SER A 353 5.05 -61.62 26.74
CA SER A 353 4.66 -62.09 28.07
C SER A 353 5.26 -61.28 29.22
N PHE A 354 6.42 -60.64 29.01
CA PHE A 354 7.10 -59.85 30.03
C PHE A 354 6.31 -58.60 30.49
N TYR A 355 5.65 -57.89 29.56
CA TYR A 355 4.90 -56.68 29.91
C TYR A 355 3.55 -56.99 30.56
N LEU A 356 2.92 -58.10 30.16
CA LEU A 356 1.72 -58.61 30.81
C LEU A 356 1.98 -58.97 32.28
N ASP A 357 3.14 -59.56 32.60
CA ASP A 357 3.55 -59.85 33.98
C ASP A 357 3.75 -58.57 34.82
N ILE A 358 4.28 -57.50 34.23
CA ILE A 358 4.46 -56.21 34.93
C ILE A 358 3.12 -55.52 35.17
N ILE A 359 2.21 -55.54 34.19
CA ILE A 359 0.85 -54.98 34.37
C ILE A 359 0.07 -55.77 35.41
N ALA A 360 0.17 -57.10 35.39
CA ALA A 360 -0.43 -57.97 36.40
C ALA A 360 0.09 -57.64 37.80
N LYS A 361 1.42 -57.52 37.98
CA LYS A 361 2.03 -57.10 39.25
C LYS A 361 1.62 -55.69 39.68
N ARG A 362 1.47 -54.74 38.75
CA ARG A 362 0.97 -53.39 39.08
C ARG A 362 -0.48 -53.41 39.56
N GLN A 363 -1.33 -54.24 38.96
CA GLN A 363 -2.71 -54.40 39.42
C GLN A 363 -2.78 -55.09 40.78
N GLU A 364 -1.87 -56.02 41.06
CA GLU A 364 -1.70 -56.65 42.38
C GLU A 364 -1.32 -55.61 43.45
N TYR A 365 -0.27 -54.82 43.22
CA TYR A 365 0.13 -53.74 44.14
C TYR A 365 -0.97 -52.69 44.34
N LYS A 366 -1.73 -52.37 43.28
CA LYS A 366 -2.87 -51.46 43.41
C LYS A 366 -3.96 -52.03 44.33
N LYS A 367 -4.29 -53.32 44.19
CA LYS A 367 -5.24 -53.99 45.09
C LYS A 367 -4.76 -54.00 46.54
N GLU A 368 -3.47 -54.25 46.78
CA GLU A 368 -2.89 -54.18 48.13
C GLU A 368 -2.98 -52.78 48.72
N PHE A 369 -2.64 -51.76 47.92
CA PHE A 369 -2.70 -50.37 48.34
C PHE A 369 -4.13 -49.91 48.64
N ASP A 370 -5.09 -50.23 47.77
CA ASP A 370 -6.51 -49.94 47.99
C ASP A 370 -7.03 -50.66 49.25
N GLY A 371 -6.56 -51.88 49.51
CA GLY A 371 -6.83 -52.63 50.75
C GLY A 371 -6.26 -51.95 52.00
N LEU A 372 -5.05 -51.40 51.94
CA LEU A 372 -4.44 -50.63 53.02
C LEU A 372 -5.21 -49.32 53.29
N ILE A 373 -5.61 -48.60 52.24
CA ILE A 373 -6.46 -47.40 52.35
C ILE A 373 -7.82 -47.74 52.98
N GLY A 374 -8.41 -48.87 52.60
CA GLY A 374 -9.66 -49.37 53.20
C GLY A 374 -9.52 -49.63 54.70
N LYS A 375 -8.46 -50.34 55.11
CA LYS A 375 -8.16 -50.60 56.53
C LYS A 375 -7.93 -49.30 57.30
N TYR A 376 -7.17 -48.36 56.74
CA TYR A 376 -6.94 -47.05 57.37
C TYR A 376 -8.24 -46.27 57.61
N LYS A 377 -9.13 -46.22 56.61
CA LYS A 377 -10.46 -45.58 56.75
C LYS A 377 -11.32 -46.27 57.82
N GLN A 378 -11.24 -47.59 57.93
CA GLN A 378 -11.99 -48.35 58.94
C GLN A 378 -11.45 -48.11 60.36
N THR A 379 -10.13 -48.04 60.53
CA THR A 379 -9.49 -47.68 61.81
C THR A 379 -9.83 -46.25 62.22
N LYS A 380 -9.76 -45.28 61.29
CA LYS A 380 -10.15 -43.88 61.54
C LYS A 380 -11.60 -43.76 62.02
N LYS A 381 -12.53 -44.47 61.36
CA LYS A 381 -13.95 -44.50 61.75
C LYS A 381 -14.16 -45.14 63.14
N THR A 382 -13.36 -46.14 63.50
CA THR A 382 -13.42 -46.78 64.83
C THR A 382 -12.91 -45.86 65.94
N ILE A 383 -11.93 -45.01 65.64
CA ILE A 383 -11.42 -43.97 66.56
C ILE A 383 -12.47 -42.86 66.74
N GLU A 384 -13.12 -42.41 65.66
CA GLU A 384 -14.18 -41.38 65.72
C GLU A 384 -15.42 -41.86 66.51
N VAL A 385 -15.81 -43.14 66.39
CA VAL A 385 -16.93 -43.72 67.16
C VAL A 385 -16.62 -43.78 68.67
N ARG A 386 -15.37 -44.00 69.06
CA ARG A 386 -14.96 -43.96 70.48
C ARG A 386 -14.90 -42.54 71.06
N GLY A 387 -14.71 -41.52 70.22
CA GLY A 387 -14.74 -40.12 70.64
C GLY A 387 -16.15 -39.57 70.92
N LEU A 388 -17.18 -40.17 70.34
CA LEU A 388 -18.57 -39.70 70.45
C LEU A 388 -19.37 -40.33 71.61
N THR A 389 -18.95 -41.49 72.13
CA THR A 389 -19.57 -42.09 73.32
C THR A 389 -18.86 -41.60 74.57
N GLY A 390 -19.24 -40.40 75.04
CA GLY A 390 -18.65 -39.72 76.20
C GLY A 390 -18.80 -40.49 77.53
N GLN A 391 -17.97 -41.51 77.75
CA GLN A 391 -17.69 -42.06 79.07
C GLN A 391 -16.18 -42.04 79.33
N SER A 392 -15.83 -41.22 80.32
CA SER A 392 -14.48 -40.97 80.79
C SER A 392 -13.87 -42.16 81.52
N THR A 393 -12.54 -42.19 81.52
CA THR A 393 -11.61 -43.10 82.20
C THR A 393 -11.43 -44.49 81.57
N VAL A 394 -10.50 -44.57 80.62
CA VAL A 394 -9.75 -45.80 80.39
C VAL A 394 -8.27 -45.46 80.45
N SER A 395 -7.62 -46.02 81.46
CA SER A 395 -6.17 -46.12 81.58
C SER A 395 -5.58 -46.62 80.27
N LEU A 396 -4.80 -45.78 79.59
CA LEU A 396 -3.96 -46.20 78.47
C LEU A 396 -3.07 -47.35 78.96
N SER A 397 -3.26 -48.54 78.39
CA SER A 397 -2.35 -49.63 78.67
C SER A 397 -0.98 -49.27 78.08
N ALA A 398 0.11 -49.64 78.76
CA ALA A 398 1.47 -49.36 78.28
C ALA A 398 1.76 -49.95 76.88
N LYS A 399 0.90 -50.85 76.39
CA LYS A 399 0.97 -51.43 75.04
C LYS A 399 0.47 -50.45 73.96
N ASP A 400 -0.54 -49.63 74.26
CA ASP A 400 -1.11 -48.66 73.31
C ASP A 400 -0.21 -47.41 73.17
N LEU A 401 0.41 -46.98 74.27
CA LEU A 401 1.46 -45.95 74.27
C LEU A 401 2.74 -46.41 73.57
N ALA A 402 3.03 -47.72 73.54
CA ALA A 402 4.15 -48.27 72.78
C ALA A 402 3.86 -48.30 71.28
N GLU A 403 2.62 -48.51 70.84
CA GLU A 403 2.24 -48.47 69.42
C GLU A 403 2.15 -47.04 68.88
N GLU A 404 1.64 -46.07 69.65
CA GLU A 404 1.68 -44.65 69.25
C GLU A 404 3.11 -44.08 69.25
N ARG A 405 3.96 -44.45 70.21
CA ARG A 405 5.41 -44.13 70.13
C ARG A 405 6.08 -44.83 68.95
N THR A 406 5.64 -46.02 68.54
CA THR A 406 6.18 -46.71 67.36
C THR A 406 5.79 -46.01 66.07
N ILE A 407 4.57 -45.49 65.95
CA ILE A 407 4.12 -44.74 64.77
C ILE A 407 4.79 -43.35 64.69
N PHE A 408 4.93 -42.66 65.82
CA PHE A 408 5.65 -41.37 65.89
C PHE A 408 7.18 -41.53 65.77
N GLN A 409 7.74 -42.69 66.14
CA GLN A 409 9.13 -43.04 65.85
C GLN A 409 9.32 -43.58 64.43
N ILE A 410 8.30 -44.12 63.74
CA ILE A 410 8.41 -44.52 62.32
C ILE A 410 8.48 -43.28 61.42
N SER A 411 7.77 -42.19 61.75
CA SER A 411 7.90 -40.92 61.02
C SER A 411 9.20 -40.16 61.33
N LYS A 412 9.83 -40.42 62.49
CA LYS A 412 11.15 -39.89 62.86
C LYS A 412 12.33 -40.85 62.63
N LYS A 413 12.10 -42.10 62.21
CA LYS A 413 13.19 -43.07 62.02
C LYS A 413 14.00 -42.68 60.78
N GLU A 414 15.31 -42.52 61.00
CA GLU A 414 16.35 -42.30 59.99
C GLU A 414 16.14 -43.17 58.74
N GLY A 415 15.56 -44.37 58.88
CA GLY A 415 15.22 -45.27 57.79
C GLY A 415 14.28 -44.76 56.69
N ILE A 416 13.37 -43.81 56.93
CA ILE A 416 12.58 -43.21 55.82
C ILE A 416 13.45 -42.20 55.06
N LYS A 417 14.23 -41.39 55.77
CA LYS A 417 15.18 -40.44 55.17
C LYS A 417 16.29 -41.19 54.42
N GLU A 418 16.76 -42.32 54.94
CA GLU A 418 17.76 -43.19 54.32
C GLU A 418 17.20 -44.01 53.15
N LYS A 419 15.93 -44.44 53.18
CA LYS A 419 15.27 -45.06 52.01
C LYS A 419 15.04 -44.05 50.89
N PHE A 420 14.67 -42.81 51.25
CA PHE A 420 14.51 -41.73 50.28
C PHE A 420 15.86 -41.31 49.70
N LYS A 421 16.89 -41.22 50.54
CA LYS A 421 18.28 -40.99 50.12
C LYS A 421 18.81 -42.13 49.25
N GLY A 422 18.55 -43.38 49.60
CA GLY A 422 18.90 -44.55 48.78
C GLY A 422 18.20 -44.56 47.42
N TYR A 423 16.95 -44.10 47.36
CA TYR A 423 16.21 -43.93 46.10
C TYR A 423 16.78 -42.78 45.25
N LEU A 424 17.14 -41.67 45.88
CA LEU A 424 17.81 -40.53 45.23
C LEU A 424 19.22 -40.90 44.73
N ASP A 425 19.98 -41.68 45.49
CA ASP A 425 21.30 -42.17 45.11
C ASP A 425 21.21 -43.18 43.95
N LEU A 426 20.16 -44.01 43.93
CA LEU A 426 19.86 -44.88 42.78
C LEU A 426 19.55 -44.05 41.53
N LEU A 427 18.73 -43.00 41.66
CA LEU A 427 18.40 -42.10 40.56
C LEU A 427 19.62 -41.30 40.07
N LYS A 428 20.49 -40.83 40.96
CA LYS A 428 21.76 -40.16 40.61
C LYS A 428 22.72 -41.12 39.88
N LYS A 429 22.74 -42.41 40.26
CA LYS A 429 23.56 -43.45 39.64
C LYS A 429 23.04 -43.90 38.28
N GLU A 430 21.73 -44.07 38.13
CA GLU A 430 21.10 -44.51 36.88
C GLU A 430 20.93 -43.36 35.86
N TYR A 431 20.88 -42.12 36.33
CA TYR A 431 20.65 -40.92 35.50
C TYR A 431 21.62 -39.78 35.85
N PRO A 432 22.91 -39.87 35.50
CA PRO A 432 23.93 -38.90 35.91
C PRO A 432 23.68 -37.46 35.42
N GLY A 433 22.90 -37.29 34.34
CA GLY A 433 22.53 -35.98 33.79
C GLY A 433 21.40 -35.26 34.53
N THR A 434 20.76 -35.87 35.53
CA THR A 434 19.70 -35.23 36.35
C THR A 434 20.23 -34.72 37.69
N LYS A 435 21.53 -34.84 37.94
CA LYS A 435 22.18 -34.47 39.20
C LYS A 435 21.84 -33.04 39.66
N GLU A 436 21.92 -32.04 38.77
CA GLU A 436 21.60 -30.65 39.08
C GLU A 436 20.11 -30.44 39.40
N ALA A 437 19.19 -31.16 38.74
CA ALA A 437 17.76 -31.08 39.00
C ALA A 437 17.38 -31.75 40.33
N ILE A 438 18.06 -32.85 40.67
CA ILE A 438 17.89 -33.55 41.94
C ILE A 438 18.47 -32.74 43.10
N GLU A 439 19.65 -32.13 42.94
CA GLU A 439 20.27 -31.24 43.93
C GLU A 439 19.42 -29.98 44.18
N LYS A 440 18.69 -29.50 43.16
CA LYS A 440 17.73 -28.40 43.30
C LYS A 440 16.52 -28.75 44.16
N ILE A 441 16.09 -30.02 44.15
CA ILE A 441 15.00 -30.54 45.00
C ILE A 441 15.51 -30.78 46.43
N GLU A 442 16.80 -31.07 46.62
CA GLU A 442 17.45 -31.22 47.94
C GLU A 442 17.67 -29.88 48.66
N ASN A 443 17.56 -28.73 47.98
CA ASN A 443 17.70 -27.43 48.64
C ASN A 443 16.49 -27.15 49.56
N GLU A 444 16.68 -27.47 50.84
CA GLU A 444 15.70 -27.48 51.95
C GLU A 444 14.95 -26.15 52.21
N GLN A 445 15.27 -25.06 51.51
CA GLN A 445 14.71 -23.74 51.79
C GLN A 445 13.26 -23.57 51.27
N GLU A 446 12.96 -24.09 50.08
CA GLU A 446 11.61 -24.00 49.48
C GLU A 446 10.61 -25.00 50.12
N VAL A 447 11.11 -26.11 50.66
CA VAL A 447 10.30 -27.08 51.41
C VAL A 447 10.07 -26.62 52.86
N LYS A 448 11.03 -25.92 53.47
CA LYS A 448 10.84 -25.27 54.79
C LYS A 448 9.78 -24.17 54.74
N GLU A 449 9.83 -23.27 53.75
CA GLU A 449 8.86 -22.18 53.61
C GLU A 449 7.44 -22.69 53.38
N ASN A 450 7.27 -23.82 52.68
CA ASN A 450 5.95 -24.43 52.46
C ASN A 450 5.42 -25.21 53.68
N PHE A 451 6.29 -25.63 54.60
CA PHE A 451 5.86 -26.32 55.84
C PHE A 451 5.51 -25.34 56.96
N GLU A 452 6.21 -24.21 57.08
CA GLU A 452 5.92 -23.17 58.08
C GLU A 452 4.58 -22.46 57.77
N ASN A 453 4.22 -22.32 56.49
CA ASN A 453 2.94 -21.72 56.07
C ASN A 453 1.71 -22.63 56.25
N TYR A 454 1.89 -23.90 56.63
CA TYR A 454 0.77 -24.83 56.89
C TYR A 454 0.37 -24.90 58.37
N SER A 455 1.02 -24.12 59.24
CA SER A 455 0.87 -24.21 60.69
C SER A 455 -0.09 -23.20 61.33
N ASP A 456 -0.65 -22.23 60.60
CA ASP A 456 -1.41 -21.12 61.23
C ASP A 456 -2.85 -20.97 60.73
N GLY A 457 -3.47 -22.08 60.29
CA GLY A 457 -4.86 -22.14 59.85
C GLY A 457 -5.90 -22.19 60.99
N THR A 458 -5.63 -21.61 62.16
CA THR A 458 -6.65 -21.39 63.20
C THR A 458 -6.66 -19.93 63.60
N ASN A 459 -7.36 -19.09 62.82
CA ASN A 459 -8.12 -17.96 63.38
C ASN A 459 -9.15 -17.42 62.37
N THR A 460 -10.38 -17.30 62.88
CA THR A 460 -11.53 -16.45 62.48
C THR A 460 -12.35 -16.79 61.22
N GLU A 461 -13.56 -17.30 61.49
CA GLU A 461 -14.89 -17.00 60.90
C GLU A 461 -14.99 -16.53 59.43
N ASP A 462 -15.35 -17.45 58.52
CA ASP A 462 -16.64 -17.50 57.80
C ASP A 462 -16.80 -18.84 57.05
#